data_AF-A0AAV4HYZ5-F1
#
_entry.id   AF-A0AAV4HYZ5-F1
#
_cell.length_a   1.000
_cell.length_b   1.000
_cell.length_c   1.000
_cell.angle_alpha   90.00
_cell.angle_beta   90.00
_cell.angle_gamma   90.00
#
_symmetry.space_group_name_H-M   'P 1'
#
loop_
_entity.id
_entity.type
_entity.pdbx_description
1 polymer ?
#
loop_
_entity_poly.entity_id
_entity_poly.type
_entity_poly.pdbx_seq_one_letter_code
_entity_poly.pdbx_strand_id
1 'polypeptide(L)'
;MRYKEKTYATVINHKLIEAFADSRFEAFSKLRSCKWTREHVDVFANEMRRMARESGLTGEGLEKVVNLTFVKGFPDHISLELQQIQGIELMKLNEILGKARVLANKPVR
;
A
#
# COMPACT_ATOMS: atom_id res chain seq x y z
N MET A 1 -6.34 41.93 14.83
CA MET A 1 -7.02 40.64 15.10
C MET A 1 -6.80 39.57 14.00
N ARG A 2 -5.58 39.40 13.44
CA ARG A 2 -5.31 38.43 12.34
C ARG A 2 -4.70 37.08 12.78
N TYR A 3 -4.37 36.92 14.06
CA TYR A 3 -3.64 35.74 14.56
C TYR A 3 -4.55 34.57 14.98
N LYS A 4 -5.85 34.78 15.21
CA LYS A 4 -6.79 33.70 15.60
C LYS A 4 -7.34 32.91 14.41
N GLU A 5 -7.45 33.51 13.22
CA GLU A 5 -8.05 32.84 12.05
C GLU A 5 -7.16 31.75 11.46
N LYS A 6 -5.84 31.95 11.43
CA LYS A 6 -4.90 30.92 10.94
C LYS A 6 -4.97 29.63 11.75
N THR A 7 -5.17 29.74 13.07
CA THR A 7 -5.31 28.59 13.96
C THR A 7 -6.62 27.85 13.73
N TYR A 8 -7.73 28.56 13.53
CA TYR A 8 -9.02 27.94 13.22
C TYR A 8 -9.03 27.24 11.87
N ALA A 9 -8.49 27.87 10.82
CA ALA A 9 -8.40 27.24 9.49
C ALA A 9 -7.58 25.93 9.54
N THR A 10 -6.48 25.92 10.30
CA THR A 10 -5.64 24.73 10.47
C THR A 10 -6.38 23.62 11.22
N VAL A 11 -7.12 23.97 12.28
CA VAL A 11 -7.94 23.03 13.05
C VAL A 11 -9.10 22.46 12.21
N ILE A 12 -9.77 23.31 11.42
CA ILE A 12 -10.86 22.88 10.52
C ILE A 12 -10.32 21.93 9.45
N ASN A 13 -9.20 22.26 8.81
CA ASN A 13 -8.57 21.37 7.84
C ASN A 13 -8.18 20.04 8.46
N HIS A 14 -7.60 20.04 9.67
CA HIS A 14 -7.24 18.80 10.35
C HIS A 14 -8.47 17.93 10.65
N LYS A 15 -9.54 18.53 11.18
CA LYS A 15 -10.79 17.81 11.47
C LYS A 15 -11.51 17.31 10.22
N LEU A 16 -11.45 18.05 9.11
CA LEU A 16 -11.99 17.59 7.84
C LEU A 16 -11.18 16.40 7.31
N ILE A 17 -9.84 16.48 7.35
CA ILE A 17 -8.98 15.35 6.98
C ILE A 17 -9.29 14.14 7.86
N GLU A 18 -9.43 14.29 9.16
CA GLU A 18 -9.79 13.19 10.07
C GLU A 18 -11.20 12.64 9.80
N ALA A 19 -12.18 13.50 9.49
CA ALA A 19 -13.56 13.08 9.25
C ALA A 19 -13.77 12.36 7.92
N PHE A 20 -12.93 12.65 6.92
CA PHE A 20 -12.99 12.04 5.58
C PHE A 20 -11.91 10.99 5.33
N ALA A 21 -10.93 10.86 6.22
CA ALA A 21 -9.95 9.79 6.16
C ALA A 21 -10.59 8.47 6.59
N ASP A 22 -10.19 7.39 5.93
CA ASP A 22 -10.50 6.05 6.39
C ASP A 22 -10.03 5.87 7.85
N SER A 23 -10.87 5.23 8.67
CA SER A 23 -10.41 4.79 9.98
C SER A 23 -9.23 3.82 9.82
N ARG A 24 -8.35 3.74 10.83
CA ARG A 24 -7.22 2.79 10.79
C ARG A 24 -7.65 1.34 10.51
N PHE A 25 -8.80 0.94 11.04
CA PHE A 25 -9.39 -0.38 10.82
C PHE A 25 -9.86 -0.58 9.38
N GLU A 26 -10.44 0.46 8.78
CA GLU A 26 -10.87 0.45 7.39
C GLU A 26 -9.67 0.40 6.44
N ALA A 27 -8.66 1.24 6.68
CA ALA A 27 -7.41 1.22 5.93
C ALA A 27 -6.72 -0.15 6.00
N PHE A 28 -6.66 -0.77 7.18
CA PHE A 28 -6.12 -2.12 7.34
C PHE A 28 -6.96 -3.18 6.60
N SER A 29 -8.28 -3.06 6.65
CA SER A 29 -9.20 -3.97 5.96
C SER A 29 -9.03 -3.89 4.44
N LYS A 30 -8.94 -2.67 3.90
CA LYS A 30 -8.65 -2.40 2.48
C LYS A 30 -7.28 -2.94 2.08
N LEU A 31 -6.25 -2.71 2.90
CA LEU A 31 -4.91 -3.25 2.66
C LEU A 31 -4.91 -4.78 2.53
N ARG A 32 -5.65 -5.49 3.40
CA ARG A 32 -5.71 -6.95 3.40
C ARG A 32 -6.51 -7.52 2.22
N SER A 33 -7.55 -6.83 1.77
CA SER A 33 -8.43 -7.30 0.71
C SER A 33 -8.06 -6.79 -0.68
N CYS A 34 -7.13 -5.83 -0.79
CA CYS A 34 -6.81 -5.20 -2.06
C CYS A 34 -6.25 -6.21 -3.06
N LYS A 35 -6.71 -6.08 -4.30
CA LYS A 35 -6.30 -6.90 -5.44
C LYS A 35 -5.81 -5.99 -6.55
N TRP A 36 -4.78 -6.44 -7.23
CA TRP A 36 -4.25 -5.77 -8.40
C TRP A 36 -5.28 -5.83 -9.54
N THR A 37 -5.63 -4.68 -10.12
CA THR A 37 -6.66 -4.55 -11.16
C THR A 37 -6.11 -4.20 -12.54
N ARG A 38 -4.86 -4.62 -12.81
CA ARG A 38 -4.11 -4.35 -14.07
C ARG A 38 -3.61 -2.92 -14.23
N GLU A 39 -3.66 -2.10 -13.19
CA GLU A 39 -2.90 -0.85 -13.12
C GLU A 39 -1.39 -1.10 -13.21
N HIS A 40 -0.61 -0.04 -13.45
CA HIS A 40 0.84 -0.16 -13.42
C HIS A 40 1.32 -0.68 -12.04
N VAL A 41 2.27 -1.63 -12.04
CA VAL A 41 2.73 -2.32 -10.82
C VAL A 41 3.21 -1.35 -9.73
N ASP A 42 3.89 -0.27 -10.13
CA ASP A 42 4.32 0.78 -9.20
C ASP A 42 3.18 1.55 -8.56
N VAL A 43 2.07 1.75 -9.29
CA VAL A 43 0.87 2.41 -8.75
C VAL A 43 0.27 1.52 -7.66
N PHE A 44 0.14 0.22 -7.94
CA PHE A 44 -0.35 -0.76 -6.96
C PHE A 44 0.53 -0.82 -5.71
N ALA A 45 1.86 -0.83 -5.88
CA ALA A 45 2.81 -0.84 -4.79
C ALA A 45 2.73 0.42 -3.91
N ASN A 46 2.59 1.60 -4.54
CA ASN A 46 2.41 2.85 -3.84
C ASN A 46 1.10 2.87 -3.04
N GLU A 47 0.03 2.31 -3.60
CA GLU A 47 -1.25 2.19 -2.94
C GLU A 47 -1.19 1.28 -1.69
N MET A 48 -0.46 0.15 -1.77
CA MET A 48 -0.22 -0.72 -0.61
C MET A 48 0.51 0.04 0.50
N ARG A 49 1.56 0.79 0.15
CA ARG A 49 2.31 1.61 1.13
C ARG A 49 1.45 2.70 1.75
N ARG A 50 0.60 3.36 0.96
CA ARG A 50 -0.33 4.40 1.43
C ARG A 50 -1.28 3.82 2.47
N MET A 51 -2.00 2.74 2.14
CA MET A 51 -2.95 2.09 3.05
C MET A 51 -2.29 1.52 4.31
N ALA A 52 -1.08 0.96 4.20
CA ALA A 52 -0.31 0.51 5.36
C ALA A 52 0.00 1.66 6.33
N ARG A 53 0.41 2.83 5.83
CA ARG A 53 0.64 4.02 6.68
C ARG A 53 -0.65 4.52 7.32
N GLU A 54 -1.74 4.54 6.56
CA GLU A 54 -3.05 4.96 7.06
C GLU A 54 -3.61 4.02 8.12
N SER A 55 -3.27 2.72 8.07
CA SER A 55 -3.56 1.79 9.17
C SER A 55 -2.70 1.98 10.43
N GLY A 56 -1.69 2.86 10.37
CA GLY A 56 -0.77 3.15 11.47
C GLY A 56 0.45 2.23 11.54
N LEU A 57 0.75 1.45 10.49
CA LEU A 57 1.98 0.68 10.42
C LEU A 57 3.17 1.61 10.21
N THR A 58 4.29 1.32 10.87
CA THR A 58 5.53 2.10 10.77
C THR A 58 6.76 1.18 10.86
N GLY A 59 7.93 1.70 10.50
CA GLY A 59 9.21 0.98 10.60
C GLY A 59 9.29 -0.28 9.74
N GLU A 60 10.06 -1.27 10.20
CA GLU A 60 10.28 -2.54 9.49
C GLU A 60 8.98 -3.36 9.35
N GLY A 61 8.06 -3.26 10.31
CA GLY A 61 6.76 -3.93 10.24
C GLY A 61 5.92 -3.46 9.04
N LEU A 62 6.06 -2.19 8.63
CA LEU A 62 5.38 -1.66 7.45
C LEU A 62 5.88 -2.32 6.17
N GLU A 63 7.19 -2.38 5.94
CA GLU A 63 7.74 -2.97 4.70
C GLU A 63 7.35 -4.45 4.60
N LYS A 64 7.44 -5.20 5.70
CA LYS A 64 7.05 -6.61 5.73
C LYS A 64 5.58 -6.82 5.34
N VAL A 65 4.67 -6.07 5.93
CA VAL A 65 3.23 -6.18 5.63
C VAL A 65 2.94 -5.73 4.20
N VAL A 66 3.57 -4.66 3.74
CA VAL A 66 3.44 -4.16 2.36
C VAL A 66 3.90 -5.22 1.36
N ASN A 67 5.04 -5.88 1.59
CA ASN A 67 5.52 -6.94 0.70
C ASN A 67 4.55 -8.12 0.63
N LEU A 68 4.08 -8.59 1.77
CA LEU A 68 3.12 -9.72 1.83
C LEU A 68 1.79 -9.38 1.13
N THR A 69 1.25 -8.20 1.39
CA THR A 69 -0.02 -7.74 0.81
C THR A 69 0.11 -7.47 -0.69
N PHE A 70 1.19 -6.84 -1.12
CA PHE A 70 1.53 -6.65 -2.52
C PHE A 70 1.59 -7.98 -3.28
N VAL A 71 2.34 -8.96 -2.75
CA VAL A 71 2.47 -10.29 -3.38
C VAL A 71 1.14 -11.04 -3.41
N LYS A 72 0.37 -11.01 -2.32
CA LYS A 72 -0.95 -11.69 -2.25
C LYS A 72 -2.05 -10.97 -3.02
N GLY A 73 -1.83 -9.71 -3.35
CA GLY A 73 -2.74 -8.87 -4.12
C GLY A 73 -2.80 -9.24 -5.60
N PHE A 74 -1.75 -9.85 -6.14
CA PHE A 74 -1.73 -10.34 -7.52
C PHE A 74 -2.61 -11.59 -7.74
N PRO A 75 -3.02 -11.85 -9.00
CA PRO A 75 -3.59 -13.13 -9.41
C PRO A 75 -2.67 -14.31 -9.06
N ASP A 76 -3.26 -15.49 -8.83
CA ASP A 76 -2.53 -16.64 -8.25
C ASP A 76 -1.27 -17.03 -9.03
N HIS A 77 -1.31 -17.04 -10.37
CA HIS A 77 -0.14 -17.38 -11.19
C HIS A 77 1.05 -16.42 -10.99
N ILE A 78 0.81 -15.12 -10.82
CA ILE A 78 1.87 -14.14 -10.51
C ILE A 78 2.26 -14.25 -9.04
N SER A 79 1.27 -14.39 -8.15
CA SER A 79 1.49 -14.45 -6.72
C SER A 79 2.37 -15.64 -6.34
N LEU A 80 2.12 -16.83 -6.90
CA LEU A 80 2.91 -18.03 -6.67
C LEU A 80 4.36 -17.85 -7.14
N GLU A 81 4.57 -17.27 -8.32
CA GLU A 81 5.91 -17.00 -8.88
C GLU A 81 6.72 -16.00 -8.04
N LEU A 82 6.06 -15.00 -7.45
CA LEU A 82 6.68 -14.06 -6.52
C LEU A 82 6.99 -14.73 -5.18
N GLN A 83 6.10 -15.59 -4.66
CA GLN A 83 6.33 -16.32 -3.40
C GLN A 83 7.51 -17.29 -3.45
N GLN A 84 7.98 -17.69 -4.64
CA GLN A 84 9.20 -18.49 -4.79
C GLN A 84 10.49 -17.71 -4.47
N ILE A 85 10.43 -16.38 -4.31
CA ILE A 85 11.59 -15.59 -3.93
C ILE A 85 11.85 -15.78 -2.42
N GLN A 86 13.01 -16.33 -2.09
CA GLN A 86 13.40 -16.58 -0.70
C GLN A 86 13.48 -15.27 0.10
N GLY A 87 12.76 -15.22 1.23
CA GLY A 87 12.77 -14.07 2.14
C GLY A 87 12.09 -12.81 1.58
N ILE A 88 11.13 -12.96 0.66
CA ILE A 88 10.42 -11.85 0.00
C ILE A 88 9.83 -10.84 0.98
N GLU A 89 9.43 -11.26 2.17
CA GLU A 89 8.88 -10.42 3.21
C GLU A 89 9.92 -9.49 3.86
N LEU A 90 11.21 -9.78 3.72
CA LEU A 90 12.33 -8.99 4.24
C LEU A 90 13.05 -8.18 3.15
N MET A 91 12.72 -8.40 1.88
CA MET A 91 13.33 -7.69 0.76
C MET A 91 12.84 -6.26 0.67
N LYS A 92 13.64 -5.39 0.03
CA LYS A 92 13.14 -4.06 -0.31
C LYS A 92 12.11 -4.20 -1.41
N LEU A 93 10.96 -3.50 -1.29
CA LEU A 93 9.90 -3.58 -2.30
C LEU A 93 10.41 -3.32 -3.73
N ASN A 94 11.39 -2.41 -3.90
CA ASN A 94 11.99 -2.09 -5.20
C ASN A 94 12.61 -3.30 -5.90
N GLU A 95 13.16 -4.26 -5.14
CA GLU A 95 13.74 -5.49 -5.67
C GLU A 95 12.63 -6.44 -6.17
N ILE A 96 11.48 -6.44 -5.51
CA ILE A 96 10.29 -7.22 -5.88
C ILE A 96 9.63 -6.63 -7.13
N LEU A 97 9.58 -5.29 -7.25
CA LEU A 97 8.93 -4.59 -8.35
C LEU A 97 9.47 -5.00 -9.72
N GLY A 98 10.78 -5.20 -9.85
CA GLY A 98 11.38 -5.62 -11.11
C GLY A 98 10.77 -6.93 -11.64
N LYS A 99 10.69 -7.95 -10.77
CA LYS A 99 10.11 -9.24 -11.14
C LYS A 99 8.59 -9.15 -11.33
N ALA A 100 7.90 -8.40 -10.49
CA ALA A 100 6.45 -8.20 -10.61
C ALA A 100 6.06 -7.54 -11.94
N ARG A 101 6.80 -6.52 -12.40
CA ARG A 101 6.58 -5.90 -13.73
C ARG A 101 6.73 -6.89 -14.88
N VAL A 102 7.77 -7.73 -14.83
CA VAL A 102 7.99 -8.75 -15.86
C VAL A 102 6.82 -9.75 -15.88
N LEU A 103 6.37 -10.22 -14.71
CA LEU A 103 5.27 -11.18 -14.61
C LEU A 103 3.93 -10.57 -15.02
N ALA A 104 3.64 -9.33 -14.63
CA ALA A 104 2.41 -8.62 -14.98
C ALA A 104 2.26 -8.36 -16.49
N ASN A 105 3.38 -8.23 -17.22
CA ASN A 105 3.41 -8.01 -18.65
C ASN A 105 3.50 -9.31 -19.48
N LYS A 106 3.62 -10.48 -18.84
CA LYS A 106 3.61 -11.76 -19.56
C LYS A 106 2.18 -12.07 -20.03
N PRO A 107 1.99 -12.49 -21.29
CA PRO A 107 0.70 -13.01 -21.72
C PRO A 107 0.37 -14.25 -20.89
N VAL A 108 -0.84 -14.30 -20.35
CA VAL A 108 -1.39 -15.49 -19.67
C VAL A 108 -1.45 -16.59 -20.73
N ARG A 109 -0.64 -17.63 -20.55
CA ARG A 109 -0.65 -18.82 -21.42
C ARG A 109 -1.80 -19.75 -21.05
#